data_AF-A0A2H3CTZ0-F1
#
_entry.id   AF-A0A2H3CTZ0-F1
#
_cell.length_a   1.000
_cell.length_b   1.000
_cell.length_c   1.000
_cell.angle_alpha   90.00
_cell.angle_beta   90.00
_cell.angle_gamma   90.00
#
_symmetry.space_group_name_H-M   'P 1'
#
loop_
_entity.id
_entity.type
_entity.pdbx_description
1 polymer ?
#
loop_
_entity_poly.entity_id
_entity_poly.type
_entity_poly.pdbx_seq_one_letter_code
_entity_poly.pdbx_strand_id
1 'polypeptide(L)'
;MTPHQDPADFVYLIPKFHLPAHIPSCHVKFSFNKTPHIGEMDGEAPKCSWSQLNQLAVSLKVMGPGGYLDTLDDHIGDYNYRKSALMGTSSLLRAMLEAIPTRTLHSAIYAEFTASLPLADVQLWMVAIEGWEQDPSNAVHPFETTVLMPCLELTMSKVRLTLAQEEATEIAKITAREIQEREEGAAQNNNVAESTAKDDSEDIFAVCHKVGPSLMILQGVELEFTEGLNRLRWHMDTWFEVQQVYMQGVAIKHGLKVSLEEALDAVTMLLFLPSACLEHRCQNQKLMDFEFRLWEAEAYECLMTMRRLLIYRSHLYKFKDKHVTRQMMSTRARSTVSNVLSNIDEATTRYRTLRSHLVVLAGAIEGGKPDWDRQLQELSSSDVQPLKDVLPGETEGQRAMSWIWCVHRHETDAKETAEALRIEWCKTRARAHCWHKETILLEEEMK
;
A
#
# COMPACT_ATOMS: atom_id res chain seq x y z
N MET A 1 -32.58 -41.74 4.37
CA MET A 1 -33.39 -40.61 4.88
C MET A 1 -33.24 -39.48 3.89
N THR A 2 -34.28 -39.11 3.16
CA THR A 2 -34.26 -37.89 2.36
C THR A 2 -34.41 -36.72 3.33
N PRO A 3 -33.40 -35.85 3.50
CA PRO A 3 -33.55 -34.67 4.33
C PRO A 3 -34.73 -33.85 3.78
N HIS A 4 -35.57 -33.32 4.67
CA HIS A 4 -36.60 -32.38 4.29
C HIS A 4 -35.90 -31.12 3.78
N GLN A 5 -36.14 -30.75 2.53
CA GLN A 5 -35.53 -29.58 1.88
C GLN A 5 -36.61 -28.51 1.71
N ASP A 6 -36.52 -27.43 2.47
CA ASP A 6 -37.32 -26.22 2.32
C ASP A 6 -36.62 -25.25 1.35
N PRO A 7 -37.32 -24.43 0.55
CA PRO A 7 -36.72 -23.34 -0.20
C PRO A 7 -35.74 -22.45 0.62
N ALA A 8 -35.95 -22.32 1.92
CA ALA A 8 -35.04 -21.60 2.82
C ALA A 8 -33.69 -22.30 3.05
N ASP A 9 -33.58 -23.60 2.74
CA ASP A 9 -32.35 -24.38 2.89
C ASP A 9 -31.37 -24.20 1.72
N PHE A 10 -31.78 -23.48 0.67
CA PHE A 10 -30.99 -23.29 -0.55
C PHE A 10 -30.39 -21.89 -0.65
N VAL A 11 -29.09 -21.84 -0.96
CA VAL A 11 -28.40 -20.59 -1.34
C VAL A 11 -28.32 -20.52 -2.86
N TYR A 12 -28.93 -19.49 -3.44
CA TYR A 12 -28.88 -19.24 -4.88
C TYR A 12 -27.65 -18.41 -5.23
N LEU A 13 -26.93 -18.81 -6.27
CA LEU A 13 -25.70 -18.16 -6.71
C LEU A 13 -25.64 -18.09 -8.22
N ILE A 14 -24.82 -17.17 -8.74
CA ILE A 14 -24.58 -17.02 -10.17
C ILE A 14 -23.17 -17.55 -10.48
N PRO A 15 -23.03 -18.49 -11.43
CA PRO A 15 -21.72 -19.03 -11.81
C PRO A 15 -20.68 -17.95 -12.12
N LYS A 16 -19.41 -18.22 -11.78
CA LYS A 16 -18.33 -17.22 -11.77
C LYS A 16 -18.16 -16.53 -13.13
N PHE A 17 -18.31 -17.23 -14.25
CA PHE A 17 -18.18 -16.64 -15.60
C PHE A 17 -19.36 -15.74 -15.96
N HIS A 18 -20.55 -16.04 -15.44
CA HIS A 18 -21.77 -15.27 -15.72
C HIS A 18 -21.96 -14.06 -14.82
N LEU A 19 -21.41 -14.10 -13.60
CA LEU A 19 -21.56 -13.04 -12.61
C LEU A 19 -21.24 -11.63 -13.15
N PRO A 20 -20.16 -11.40 -13.94
CA PRO A 20 -19.86 -10.08 -14.50
C PRO A 20 -20.93 -9.53 -15.46
N ALA A 21 -21.72 -10.40 -16.10
CA ALA A 21 -22.79 -10.00 -17.02
C ALA A 21 -24.06 -9.51 -16.30
N HIS A 22 -24.15 -9.71 -14.99
CA HIS A 22 -25.27 -9.23 -14.17
C HIS A 22 -25.05 -7.78 -13.70
N ILE A 23 -26.11 -7.19 -13.12
CA ILE A 23 -26.06 -5.86 -12.50
C ILE A 23 -25.15 -5.86 -11.25
N PRO A 24 -24.56 -4.71 -10.87
CA PRO A 24 -23.60 -4.64 -9.76
C PRO A 24 -24.10 -5.19 -8.41
N SER A 25 -25.38 -5.03 -8.08
CA SER A 25 -25.96 -5.58 -6.85
C SER A 25 -25.93 -7.11 -6.81
N CYS A 26 -25.90 -7.78 -7.97
CA CYS A 26 -25.76 -9.23 -8.05
C CYS A 26 -24.31 -9.70 -7.79
N HIS A 27 -23.30 -8.89 -8.14
CA HIS A 27 -21.87 -9.26 -8.06
C HIS A 27 -21.39 -9.53 -6.64
N VAL A 28 -22.13 -9.01 -5.67
CA VAL A 28 -21.82 -9.13 -4.27
C VAL A 28 -22.72 -10.19 -3.63
N LYS A 29 -24.04 -10.09 -3.86
CA LYS A 29 -25.05 -10.99 -3.28
C LYS A 29 -24.98 -12.45 -3.75
N PHE A 30 -24.68 -12.70 -5.03
CA PHE A 30 -24.77 -14.04 -5.62
C PHE A 30 -23.39 -14.62 -5.97
N SER A 31 -22.33 -14.13 -5.32
CA SER A 31 -20.96 -14.51 -5.62
C SER A 31 -20.54 -15.77 -4.89
N PHE A 32 -20.00 -16.74 -5.64
CA PHE A 32 -19.36 -17.93 -5.06
C PHE A 32 -18.19 -17.57 -4.13
N ASN A 33 -17.38 -16.58 -4.50
CA ASN A 33 -16.17 -16.20 -3.74
C ASN A 33 -16.46 -15.53 -2.39
N LYS A 34 -17.68 -15.04 -2.18
CA LYS A 34 -18.06 -14.28 -0.97
C LYS A 34 -19.01 -15.07 -0.08
N THR A 35 -19.56 -16.17 -0.59
CA THR A 35 -20.55 -16.95 0.14
C THR A 35 -19.84 -18.02 0.97
N PRO A 36 -20.16 -18.16 2.27
CA PRO A 36 -19.52 -19.14 3.13
C PRO A 36 -19.65 -20.58 2.64
N HIS A 37 -18.67 -21.40 3.00
CA HIS A 37 -18.67 -22.87 2.86
C HIS A 37 -18.63 -23.45 1.44
N ILE A 38 -18.45 -22.62 0.41
CA ILE A 38 -18.45 -23.06 -0.99
C ILE A 38 -17.12 -23.68 -1.45
N GLY A 39 -16.00 -23.22 -0.90
CA GLY A 39 -14.69 -23.56 -1.47
C GLY A 39 -14.39 -22.71 -2.71
N GLU A 40 -13.68 -23.30 -3.68
CA GLU A 40 -13.29 -22.64 -4.94
C GLU A 40 -14.15 -23.02 -6.15
N MET A 41 -15.30 -23.66 -5.93
CA MET A 41 -16.28 -24.02 -6.97
C MET A 41 -16.64 -22.84 -7.90
N ASP A 42 -16.65 -23.08 -9.21
CA ASP A 42 -16.97 -22.07 -10.23
C ASP A 42 -18.43 -22.05 -10.71
N GLY A 43 -19.16 -23.16 -10.54
CA GLY A 43 -20.52 -23.35 -11.04
C GLY A 43 -20.62 -23.53 -12.56
N GLU A 44 -19.50 -23.69 -13.27
CA GLU A 44 -19.43 -23.75 -14.74
C GLU A 44 -19.38 -25.18 -15.28
N ALA A 45 -19.23 -26.18 -14.42
CA ALA A 45 -19.12 -27.60 -14.81
C ALA A 45 -20.18 -28.08 -15.84
N PRO A 46 -21.47 -27.66 -15.78
CA PRO A 46 -22.45 -28.02 -16.81
C PRO A 46 -22.13 -27.53 -18.23
N LYS A 47 -21.29 -26.49 -18.38
CA LYS A 47 -20.92 -25.87 -19.67
C LYS A 47 -19.53 -26.26 -20.15
N CYS A 48 -18.67 -26.75 -19.26
CA CYS A 48 -17.30 -27.15 -19.61
C CYS A 48 -17.25 -28.24 -20.70
N SER A 49 -18.26 -29.12 -20.78
CA SER A 49 -18.37 -30.17 -21.81
C SER A 49 -18.57 -29.62 -23.22
N TRP A 50 -19.04 -28.37 -23.38
CA TRP A 50 -19.22 -27.75 -24.70
C TRP A 50 -17.93 -27.66 -25.49
N SER A 51 -16.79 -27.49 -24.82
CA SER A 51 -15.47 -27.46 -25.47
C SER A 51 -15.17 -28.75 -26.27
N GLN A 52 -15.60 -29.90 -25.76
CA GLN A 52 -15.45 -31.20 -26.39
C GLN A 52 -16.51 -31.41 -27.48
N LEU A 53 -17.77 -31.06 -27.18
CA LEU A 53 -18.89 -31.22 -28.11
C LEU A 53 -18.78 -30.30 -29.35
N ASN A 54 -18.18 -29.12 -29.20
CA ASN A 54 -17.97 -28.19 -30.32
C ASN A 54 -17.12 -28.80 -31.44
N GLN A 55 -16.21 -29.73 -31.13
CA GLN A 55 -15.38 -30.40 -32.15
C GLN A 55 -16.22 -31.35 -33.01
N LEU A 56 -17.31 -31.88 -32.47
CA LEU A 56 -18.24 -32.79 -33.15
C LEU A 56 -19.26 -32.02 -33.99
N ALA A 57 -19.43 -30.72 -33.76
CA ALA A 57 -20.48 -29.94 -34.40
C ALA A 57 -20.44 -29.98 -35.94
N VAL A 58 -19.25 -30.12 -36.55
CA VAL A 58 -19.10 -30.18 -38.01
C VAL A 58 -19.51 -31.54 -38.57
N SER A 59 -19.14 -32.64 -37.90
CA SER A 59 -19.50 -34.00 -38.33
C SER A 59 -20.97 -34.29 -38.11
N LEU A 60 -21.53 -33.82 -37.00
CA LEU A 60 -22.94 -34.00 -36.65
C LEU A 60 -23.91 -33.31 -37.64
N LYS A 61 -23.50 -32.21 -38.27
CA LYS A 61 -24.35 -31.44 -39.21
C LYS A 61 -24.77 -32.21 -40.46
N VAL A 62 -23.98 -33.19 -40.90
CA VAL A 62 -24.24 -33.96 -42.13
C VAL A 62 -24.92 -35.30 -41.85
N MET A 63 -25.16 -35.62 -40.58
CA MET A 63 -25.77 -36.89 -40.17
C MET A 63 -27.30 -36.84 -40.23
N GLY A 64 -27.92 -37.99 -40.47
CA GLY A 64 -29.37 -38.16 -40.30
C GLY A 64 -29.77 -38.10 -38.81
N PRO A 65 -31.05 -37.87 -38.49
CA PRO A 65 -31.51 -37.60 -37.12
C PRO A 65 -31.22 -38.72 -36.12
N GLY A 66 -31.29 -39.99 -36.53
CA GLY A 66 -30.93 -41.13 -35.66
C GLY A 66 -29.43 -41.17 -35.37
N GLY A 67 -28.60 -41.19 -36.43
CA GLY A 67 -27.15 -41.22 -36.27
C GLY A 67 -26.58 -39.99 -35.56
N TYR A 68 -27.24 -38.83 -35.68
CA TYR A 68 -26.93 -37.62 -34.92
C TYR A 68 -27.06 -37.86 -33.41
N LEU A 69 -28.19 -38.43 -32.96
CA LEU A 69 -28.45 -38.67 -31.54
C LEU A 69 -27.52 -39.75 -30.98
N ASP A 70 -27.38 -40.88 -31.69
CA ASP A 70 -26.54 -42.00 -31.26
C ASP A 70 -25.07 -41.56 -31.10
N THR A 71 -24.55 -40.79 -32.08
CA THR A 71 -23.17 -40.27 -32.01
C THR A 71 -22.98 -39.32 -30.83
N LEU A 72 -23.97 -38.46 -30.57
CA LEU A 72 -23.91 -37.51 -29.45
C LEU A 72 -23.95 -38.23 -28.10
N ASP A 73 -24.81 -39.23 -27.94
CA ASP A 73 -24.90 -40.05 -26.74
C ASP A 73 -23.61 -40.85 -26.50
N ASP A 74 -23.01 -41.44 -27.54
CA ASP A 74 -21.72 -42.15 -27.44
C ASP A 74 -20.61 -41.22 -26.94
N HIS A 75 -20.49 -40.02 -27.51
CA HIS A 75 -19.46 -39.06 -27.11
C HIS A 75 -19.68 -38.48 -25.71
N ILE A 76 -20.93 -38.22 -25.30
CA ILE A 76 -21.25 -37.78 -23.95
C ILE A 76 -21.00 -38.92 -22.95
N GLY A 77 -21.35 -40.15 -23.31
CA GLY A 77 -21.09 -41.35 -22.54
C GLY A 77 -19.59 -41.56 -22.28
N ASP A 78 -18.78 -41.49 -23.33
CA ASP A 78 -17.31 -41.55 -23.22
C ASP A 78 -16.76 -40.42 -22.35
N TYR A 79 -17.24 -39.19 -22.52
CA TYR A 79 -16.81 -38.05 -21.70
C TYR A 79 -17.12 -38.27 -20.21
N ASN A 80 -18.33 -38.74 -19.89
CA ASN A 80 -18.76 -39.03 -18.51
C ASN A 80 -17.94 -40.18 -17.92
N TYR A 81 -17.67 -41.23 -18.70
CA TYR A 81 -16.82 -42.34 -18.29
C TYR A 81 -15.39 -41.87 -18.00
N ARG A 82 -14.75 -41.15 -18.93
CA ARG A 82 -13.39 -40.61 -18.72
C ARG A 82 -13.32 -39.68 -17.52
N LYS A 83 -14.31 -38.80 -17.35
CA LYS A 83 -14.38 -37.91 -16.20
C LYS A 83 -14.43 -38.70 -14.89
N SER A 84 -15.25 -39.74 -14.83
CA SER A 84 -15.40 -40.59 -13.64
C SER A 84 -14.14 -41.43 -13.38
N ALA A 85 -13.62 -42.09 -14.41
CA ALA A 85 -12.44 -42.96 -14.31
C ALA A 85 -11.16 -42.19 -13.96
N LEU A 86 -11.05 -40.94 -14.42
CA LEU A 86 -9.88 -40.09 -14.18
C LEU A 86 -10.10 -39.09 -13.04
N MET A 87 -11.25 -39.10 -12.36
CA MET A 87 -11.62 -38.11 -11.35
C MET A 87 -10.56 -38.00 -10.25
N GLY A 88 -10.17 -39.14 -9.67
CA GLY A 88 -9.19 -39.18 -8.58
C GLY A 88 -7.79 -38.69 -9.00
N THR A 89 -7.25 -39.22 -10.11
CA THR A 89 -5.85 -38.97 -10.51
C THR A 89 -5.66 -37.66 -11.27
N SER A 90 -6.63 -37.21 -12.06
CA SER A 90 -6.47 -36.06 -12.96
C SER A 90 -7.17 -34.78 -12.47
N SER A 91 -8.23 -34.91 -11.68
CA SER A 91 -9.03 -33.78 -11.21
C SER A 91 -8.77 -33.50 -9.74
N LEU A 92 -9.11 -34.44 -8.85
CA LEU A 92 -9.01 -34.24 -7.40
C LEU A 92 -7.56 -34.10 -6.92
N LEU A 93 -6.64 -34.97 -7.38
CA LEU A 93 -5.22 -34.86 -7.02
C LEU A 93 -4.62 -33.53 -7.49
N ARG A 94 -4.95 -33.08 -8.70
CA ARG A 94 -4.47 -31.80 -9.24
C ARG A 94 -5.01 -30.62 -8.44
N ALA A 95 -6.31 -30.64 -8.12
CA ALA A 95 -6.93 -29.63 -7.28
C ALA A 95 -6.31 -29.60 -5.88
N MET A 96 -5.99 -30.76 -5.28
CA MET A 96 -5.35 -30.83 -3.97
C MET A 96 -3.92 -30.27 -3.99
N LEU A 97 -3.15 -30.57 -5.03
CA LEU A 97 -1.79 -30.02 -5.21
C LEU A 97 -1.78 -28.49 -5.37
N GLU A 98 -2.86 -27.91 -5.89
CA GLU A 98 -3.06 -26.45 -5.96
C GLU A 98 -3.58 -25.90 -4.63
N ALA A 99 -4.58 -26.54 -4.02
CA ALA A 99 -5.28 -26.02 -2.85
C ALA A 99 -4.38 -25.93 -1.60
N ILE A 100 -3.48 -26.89 -1.37
CA ILE A 100 -2.60 -26.90 -0.19
C ILE A 100 -1.65 -25.67 -0.14
N PRO A 101 -0.82 -25.42 -1.18
CA PRO A 101 0.07 -24.26 -1.16
C PRO A 101 -0.72 -22.95 -1.16
N THR A 102 -1.80 -22.87 -1.94
CA THR A 102 -2.60 -21.65 -2.07
C THR A 102 -3.35 -21.31 -0.77
N ARG A 103 -3.90 -22.31 -0.06
CA ARG A 103 -4.43 -22.13 1.30
C ARG A 103 -3.40 -21.53 2.24
N THR A 104 -2.17 -22.05 2.21
CA THR A 104 -1.08 -21.60 3.08
C THR A 104 -0.73 -20.15 2.78
N LEU A 105 -0.59 -19.81 1.49
CA LEU A 105 -0.32 -18.45 1.02
C LEU A 105 -1.42 -17.47 1.46
N HIS A 106 -2.69 -17.74 1.17
CA HIS A 106 -3.77 -16.81 1.52
C HIS A 106 -4.02 -16.72 3.03
N SER A 107 -3.76 -17.78 3.79
CA SER A 107 -3.81 -17.73 5.26
C SER A 107 -2.72 -16.80 5.81
N ALA A 108 -1.50 -16.86 5.27
CA ALA A 108 -0.40 -15.97 5.64
C ALA A 108 -0.72 -14.51 5.27
N ILE A 109 -1.19 -14.26 4.04
CA ILE A 109 -1.60 -12.92 3.58
C ILE A 109 -2.71 -12.35 4.47
N TYR A 110 -3.71 -13.15 4.82
CA TYR A 110 -4.80 -12.71 5.71
C TYR A 110 -4.29 -12.36 7.10
N ALA A 111 -3.41 -13.17 7.68
CA ALA A 111 -2.82 -12.93 8.99
C ALA A 111 -1.96 -11.65 9.00
N GLU A 112 -1.09 -11.49 8.00
CA GLU A 112 -0.25 -10.31 7.85
C GLU A 112 -1.06 -9.04 7.65
N PHE A 113 -2.07 -9.09 6.76
CA PHE A 113 -2.92 -7.94 6.51
C PHE A 113 -3.71 -7.55 7.76
N THR A 114 -4.26 -8.53 8.48
CA THR A 114 -4.96 -8.29 9.75
C THR A 114 -4.04 -7.66 10.79
N ALA A 115 -2.78 -8.09 10.88
CA ALA A 115 -1.79 -7.54 11.80
C ALA A 115 -1.35 -6.10 11.43
N SER A 116 -1.47 -5.70 10.17
CA SER A 116 -1.13 -4.34 9.70
C SER A 116 -2.19 -3.27 10.00
N LEU A 117 -3.40 -3.70 10.37
CA LEU A 117 -4.57 -2.84 10.53
C LEU A 117 -4.85 -2.53 12.02
N PRO A 118 -5.45 -1.38 12.35
CA PRO A 118 -5.83 -1.07 13.72
C PRO A 118 -6.81 -2.10 14.28
N LEU A 119 -6.52 -2.61 15.48
CA LEU A 119 -7.32 -3.67 16.12
C LEU A 119 -8.81 -3.29 16.27
N ALA A 120 -9.09 -2.02 16.59
CA ALA A 120 -10.46 -1.53 16.75
C ALA A 120 -11.28 -1.62 15.45
N ASP A 121 -10.66 -1.31 14.31
CA ASP A 121 -11.33 -1.39 13.01
C ASP A 121 -11.57 -2.85 12.62
N VAL A 122 -10.56 -3.70 12.79
CA VAL A 122 -10.66 -5.14 12.49
C VAL A 122 -11.78 -5.79 13.31
N GLN A 123 -11.89 -5.48 14.60
CA GLN A 123 -12.97 -5.99 15.45
C GLN A 123 -14.35 -5.55 14.95
N LEU A 124 -14.49 -4.28 14.57
CA LEU A 124 -15.74 -3.75 14.02
C LEU A 124 -16.11 -4.47 12.71
N TRP A 125 -15.14 -4.66 11.82
CA TRP A 125 -15.36 -5.34 10.53
C TRP A 125 -15.65 -6.82 10.70
N MET A 126 -15.03 -7.47 11.69
CA MET A 126 -15.27 -8.86 12.04
C MET A 126 -16.70 -9.09 12.51
N VAL A 127 -17.20 -8.25 13.42
CA VAL A 127 -18.60 -8.32 13.86
C VAL A 127 -19.56 -8.09 12.69
N ALA A 128 -19.24 -7.13 11.81
CA ALA A 128 -20.08 -6.86 10.63
C ALA A 128 -20.11 -8.04 9.64
N ILE A 129 -18.98 -8.69 9.38
CA ILE A 129 -18.94 -9.83 8.44
C ILE A 129 -19.60 -11.07 9.03
N GLU A 130 -19.38 -11.37 10.30
CA GLU A 130 -19.99 -12.52 10.97
C GLU A 130 -21.51 -12.35 11.12
N GLY A 131 -21.98 -11.14 11.42
CA GLY A 131 -23.41 -10.83 11.43
C GLY A 131 -24.05 -11.00 10.06
N TRP A 132 -23.36 -10.61 8.99
CA TRP A 132 -23.82 -10.85 7.62
C TRP A 132 -23.79 -12.33 7.22
N GLU A 133 -22.78 -13.09 7.64
CA GLU A 133 -22.71 -14.53 7.38
C GLU A 133 -23.85 -15.31 8.06
N GLN A 134 -24.35 -14.82 9.20
CA GLN A 134 -25.48 -15.41 9.92
C GLN A 134 -26.84 -15.04 9.30
N ASP A 135 -27.03 -13.78 8.89
CA ASP A 135 -28.26 -13.32 8.23
C ASP A 135 -27.94 -12.42 7.01
N PRO A 136 -27.67 -13.01 5.84
CA PRO A 136 -27.36 -12.25 4.63
C PRO A 136 -28.52 -11.42 4.09
N SER A 137 -29.76 -11.66 4.56
CA SER A 137 -30.97 -11.02 4.03
C SER A 137 -31.24 -9.67 4.68
N ASN A 138 -30.89 -9.51 5.97
CA ASN A 138 -31.17 -8.29 6.74
C ASN A 138 -29.93 -7.44 7.06
N ALA A 139 -28.72 -7.98 6.91
CA ALA A 139 -27.47 -7.27 7.23
C ALA A 139 -26.97 -6.40 6.06
N VAL A 140 -26.31 -5.27 6.39
CA VAL A 140 -25.61 -4.42 5.41
C VAL A 140 -24.43 -5.19 4.84
N HIS A 141 -24.31 -5.22 3.51
CA HIS A 141 -23.31 -6.07 2.87
C HIS A 141 -21.87 -5.58 3.13
N PRO A 142 -20.99 -6.39 3.76
CA PRO A 142 -19.63 -5.95 4.16
C PRO A 142 -18.69 -5.65 2.99
N PHE A 143 -19.10 -5.97 1.77
CA PHE A 143 -18.31 -5.87 0.54
C PHE A 143 -18.75 -4.69 -0.35
N GLU A 144 -19.78 -3.94 0.07
CA GLU A 144 -20.31 -2.78 -0.66
C GLU A 144 -19.80 -1.47 -0.06
N THR A 145 -19.60 -0.47 -0.91
CA THR A 145 -19.22 0.90 -0.53
C THR A 145 -20.42 1.64 0.06
N THR A 146 -20.23 2.23 1.24
CA THR A 146 -21.24 2.92 2.06
C THR A 146 -21.08 4.44 2.05
N VAL A 147 -19.94 4.98 1.59
CA VAL A 147 -19.68 6.42 1.59
C VAL A 147 -19.79 7.03 0.17
N LEU A 148 -20.61 8.07 0.04
CA LEU A 148 -20.54 9.06 -1.05
C LEU A 148 -19.48 10.11 -0.68
N MET A 149 -18.47 10.28 -1.54
CA MET A 149 -17.25 11.07 -1.28
C MET A 149 -17.52 12.51 -0.80
N PRO A 150 -16.77 12.92 0.23
CA PRO A 150 -16.04 14.19 0.17
C PRO A 150 -14.57 13.99 0.56
N CYS A 151 -13.67 14.41 -0.33
CA CYS A 151 -12.23 14.49 -0.09
C CYS A 151 -11.92 15.53 1.01
N LEU A 152 -11.20 15.16 2.07
CA LEU A 152 -10.32 16.11 2.75
C LEU A 152 -9.23 15.46 3.64
N GLU A 153 -8.06 16.05 3.46
CA GLU A 153 -6.75 16.14 4.15
C GLU A 153 -6.59 15.67 5.61
N LEU A 154 -5.44 15.02 5.89
CA LEU A 154 -4.46 15.48 6.90
C LEU A 154 -3.09 14.79 6.72
N THR A 155 -2.04 15.59 6.91
CA THR A 155 -0.72 15.54 6.23
C THR A 155 0.39 15.85 7.26
N MET A 156 1.66 15.85 6.83
CA MET A 156 2.98 16.24 7.39
C MET A 156 2.98 17.14 8.65
N SER A 157 1.97 17.98 8.77
CA SER A 157 1.61 18.81 9.91
C SER A 157 1.78 18.15 11.29
N LYS A 158 1.46 16.85 11.44
CA LYS A 158 1.56 16.16 12.75
C LYS A 158 3.01 15.87 13.16
N VAL A 159 3.85 15.46 12.21
CA VAL A 159 5.29 15.21 12.44
C VAL A 159 6.04 16.53 12.66
N ARG A 160 5.66 17.57 11.91
CA ARG A 160 6.15 18.95 12.11
C ARG A 160 5.86 19.47 13.51
N LEU A 161 4.64 19.22 14.01
CA LEU A 161 4.22 19.61 15.35
C LEU A 161 5.05 18.91 16.44
N THR A 162 5.26 17.60 16.32
CA THR A 162 6.02 16.84 17.31
C THR A 162 7.50 17.26 17.37
N LEU A 163 8.14 17.49 16.21
CA LEU A 163 9.52 17.95 16.16
C LEU A 163 9.69 19.36 16.75
N ALA A 164 8.75 20.27 16.46
CA ALA A 164 8.76 21.61 17.04
C ALA A 164 8.52 21.62 18.56
N GLN A 165 7.70 20.70 19.07
CA GLN A 165 7.46 20.54 20.51
C GLN A 165 8.69 19.96 21.22
N GLU A 166 9.33 18.93 20.67
CA GLU A 166 10.57 18.35 21.19
C GLU A 166 11.68 19.40 21.24
N GLU A 167 11.86 20.17 20.16
CA GLU A 167 12.83 21.28 20.10
C GLU A 167 12.55 22.36 21.16
N ALA A 168 11.29 22.77 21.34
CA ALA A 168 10.92 23.74 22.37
C ALA A 168 11.23 23.22 23.79
N THR A 169 11.09 21.92 24.04
CA THR A 169 11.44 21.33 25.34
C THR A 169 12.95 21.27 25.59
N GLU A 170 13.76 20.99 24.56
CA GLU A 170 15.22 20.97 24.71
C GLU A 170 15.80 22.38 24.85
N ILE A 171 15.29 23.36 24.09
CA ILE A 171 15.64 24.77 24.28
C ILE A 171 15.30 25.21 25.71
N ALA A 172 14.11 24.85 26.24
CA ALA A 172 13.73 25.19 27.60
C ALA A 172 14.61 24.54 28.68
N LYS A 173 15.06 23.29 28.47
CA LYS A 173 16.01 22.62 29.37
C LYS A 173 17.39 23.29 29.36
N ILE A 174 17.87 23.72 28.21
CA ILE A 174 19.15 24.44 28.07
C ILE A 174 19.05 25.81 28.72
N THR A 175 17.99 26.57 28.47
CA THR A 175 17.76 27.87 29.12
C THR A 175 17.65 27.72 30.65
N ALA A 176 17.02 26.65 31.14
CA ALA A 176 16.95 26.36 32.58
C ALA A 176 18.33 26.04 33.17
N ARG A 177 19.19 25.29 32.45
CA ARG A 177 20.59 25.05 32.84
C ARG A 177 21.42 26.32 32.86
N GLU A 178 21.29 27.18 31.85
CA GLU A 178 22.03 28.46 31.76
C GLU A 178 21.61 29.44 32.87
N ILE A 179 20.33 29.45 33.26
CA ILE A 179 19.82 30.24 34.39
C ILE A 179 20.40 29.69 35.70
N GLN A 180 20.39 28.36 35.88
CA GLN A 180 20.94 27.72 37.07
C GLN A 180 22.46 27.94 37.20
N GLU A 181 23.23 27.84 36.11
CA GLU A 181 24.67 28.13 36.10
C GLU A 181 24.97 29.62 36.37
N ARG A 182 24.10 30.55 35.96
CA ARG A 182 24.20 31.97 36.31
C ARG A 182 23.89 32.24 37.78
N GLU A 183 22.91 31.55 38.33
CA GLU A 183 22.53 31.67 39.74
C GLU A 183 23.59 31.05 40.67
N GLU A 184 24.21 29.93 40.27
CA GLU A 184 25.32 29.28 40.96
C GLU A 184 26.64 30.08 40.80
N GLY A 185 26.89 30.66 39.62
CA GLY A 185 28.05 31.53 39.35
C GLY A 185 27.99 32.89 40.06
N ALA A 186 26.79 33.40 40.38
CA ALA A 186 26.63 34.61 41.18
C ALA A 186 26.93 34.40 42.68
N ALA A 187 26.92 33.14 43.16
CA ALA A 187 27.22 32.81 44.55
C ALA A 187 28.73 32.58 44.82
N GLN A 188 29.51 32.27 43.79
CA GLN A 188 30.91 31.84 43.94
C GLN A 188 31.92 32.82 43.31
N ASN A 189 31.94 34.07 43.79
CA ASN A 189 33.09 34.95 43.54
C ASN A 189 34.23 34.55 44.51
N ASN A 190 35.13 33.66 44.06
CA ASN A 190 36.58 33.77 44.25
C ASN A 190 37.32 32.52 43.72
N ASN A 191 38.33 32.81 42.90
CA ASN A 191 39.56 32.05 42.62
C ASN A 191 39.62 31.02 41.48
N VAL A 192 40.46 31.43 40.52
CA VAL A 192 41.46 30.67 39.74
C VAL A 192 40.95 29.74 38.64
N ALA A 193 41.43 30.07 37.44
CA ALA A 193 41.30 29.33 36.21
C ALA A 193 41.90 27.92 36.31
N GLU A 194 41.11 26.93 35.91
CA GLU A 194 41.61 25.65 35.43
C GLU A 194 40.71 25.19 34.29
N SER A 195 41.26 25.23 33.07
CA SER A 195 40.59 24.78 31.86
C SER A 195 40.60 23.25 31.83
N THR A 196 39.53 22.62 32.32
CA THR A 196 39.25 21.22 32.01
C THR A 196 38.62 21.13 30.64
N ALA A 197 39.27 20.35 29.76
CA ALA A 197 38.83 20.05 28.40
C ALA A 197 37.36 19.63 28.38
N LYS A 198 36.57 20.35 27.58
CA LYS A 198 35.18 20.04 27.29
C LYS A 198 35.11 18.75 26.47
N ASP A 199 34.16 17.92 26.85
CA ASP A 199 33.65 16.80 26.08
C ASP A 199 33.18 17.32 24.70
N ASP A 200 33.78 16.84 23.61
CA ASP A 200 33.56 17.28 22.22
C ASP A 200 32.23 16.76 21.64
N SER A 201 31.14 16.86 22.39
CA SER A 201 29.76 16.72 21.91
C SER A 201 29.07 18.07 22.04
N GLU A 202 29.36 18.99 21.11
CA GLU A 202 28.67 20.28 21.04
C GLU A 202 27.16 20.04 20.85
N ASP A 203 26.37 20.35 21.89
CA ASP A 203 24.92 20.20 21.86
C ASP A 203 24.35 21.19 20.83
N ILE A 204 23.77 20.68 19.73
CA ILE A 204 23.32 21.48 18.57
C ILE A 204 22.42 22.65 18.96
N PHE A 205 21.60 22.43 19.99
CA PHE A 205 20.64 23.42 20.49
C PHE A 205 21.30 24.55 21.30
N ALA A 206 22.57 24.41 21.69
CA ALA A 206 23.37 25.49 22.28
C ALA A 206 23.77 26.55 21.23
N VAL A 207 23.73 26.20 19.94
CA VAL A 207 23.97 27.14 18.84
C VAL A 207 22.66 27.87 18.53
N CYS A 208 22.48 29.04 19.13
CA CYS A 208 21.22 29.78 19.10
C CYS A 208 21.04 30.54 17.78
N HIS A 209 20.25 30.00 16.84
CA HIS A 209 19.80 30.69 15.63
C HIS A 209 18.28 30.92 15.65
N LYS A 210 17.77 31.90 14.88
CA LYS A 210 16.32 32.17 14.77
C LYS A 210 15.51 30.99 14.19
N VAL A 211 16.19 30.08 13.52
CA VAL A 211 15.65 28.89 12.86
C VAL A 211 16.33 27.68 13.49
N GLY A 212 15.50 26.77 14.00
CA GLY A 212 15.90 25.54 14.63
C GLY A 212 16.58 24.53 13.69
N PRO A 213 17.34 23.56 14.21
CA PRO A 213 17.92 22.48 13.41
C PRO A 213 16.84 21.61 12.72
N SER A 214 15.70 21.36 13.38
CA SER A 214 14.59 20.60 12.78
C SER A 214 13.93 21.35 11.63
N LEU A 215 13.74 22.67 11.79
CA LEU A 215 13.16 23.56 10.79
C LEU A 215 14.12 23.79 9.62
N MET A 216 15.43 23.84 9.87
CA MET A 216 16.46 23.90 8.83
C MET A 216 16.42 22.64 7.95
N ILE A 217 16.41 21.44 8.52
CA ILE A 217 16.32 20.21 7.73
C ILE A 217 15.02 20.17 6.91
N LEU A 218 13.90 20.58 7.52
CA LEU A 218 12.61 20.66 6.85
C LEU A 218 12.63 21.59 5.64
N GLN A 219 13.20 22.79 5.78
CA GLN A 219 13.35 23.73 4.68
C GLN A 219 14.25 23.15 3.57
N GLY A 220 15.32 22.43 3.92
CA GLY A 220 16.20 21.79 2.95
C GLY A 220 15.47 20.73 2.12
N VAL A 221 14.69 19.87 2.78
CA VAL A 221 13.86 18.85 2.11
C VAL A 221 12.77 19.50 1.25
N GLU A 222 12.09 20.55 1.73
CA GLU A 222 11.12 21.28 0.90
C GLU A 222 11.77 21.88 -0.36
N LEU A 223 12.98 22.43 -0.22
CA LEU A 223 13.69 23.07 -1.32
C LEU A 223 14.17 22.10 -2.41
N GLU A 224 14.51 20.86 -2.07
CA GLU A 224 14.84 19.82 -3.05
C GLU A 224 13.70 19.54 -4.04
N PHE A 225 12.44 19.82 -3.65
CA PHE A 225 11.25 19.49 -4.44
C PHE A 225 10.43 20.71 -4.91
N THR A 226 10.86 21.94 -4.64
CA THR A 226 10.12 23.15 -5.07
C THR A 226 10.43 23.59 -6.50
N GLU A 227 9.39 23.76 -7.32
CA GLU A 227 9.49 24.31 -8.68
C GLU A 227 9.37 25.85 -8.68
N GLY A 228 10.45 26.57 -9.02
CA GLY A 228 10.39 28.01 -9.27
C GLY A 228 11.69 28.79 -9.02
N LEU A 229 12.40 29.18 -10.08
CA LEU A 229 13.79 29.67 -10.05
C LEU A 229 14.07 30.85 -9.10
N ASN A 230 13.22 31.89 -9.08
CA ASN A 230 13.52 33.12 -8.33
C ASN A 230 13.17 33.02 -6.84
N ARG A 231 12.14 32.24 -6.50
CA ARG A 231 11.73 32.02 -5.11
C ARG A 231 12.66 31.01 -4.45
N LEU A 232 13.05 29.97 -5.19
CA LEU A 232 14.00 28.95 -4.77
C LEU A 232 15.35 29.54 -4.34
N ARG A 233 15.90 30.48 -5.14
CA ARG A 233 17.22 31.07 -4.87
C ARG A 233 17.30 31.84 -3.56
N TRP A 234 16.31 32.68 -3.26
CA TRP A 234 16.27 33.44 -2.00
C TRP A 234 16.11 32.53 -0.78
N HIS A 235 15.28 31.48 -0.90
CA HIS A 235 15.13 30.49 0.16
C HIS A 235 16.39 29.64 0.34
N MET A 236 17.12 29.32 -0.75
CA MET A 236 18.40 28.62 -0.70
C MET A 236 19.48 29.45 0.01
N ASP A 237 19.64 30.73 -0.35
CA ASP A 237 20.66 31.60 0.27
C ASP A 237 20.44 31.74 1.77
N THR A 238 19.18 31.97 2.19
CA THR A 238 18.82 32.02 3.61
C THR A 238 18.97 30.68 4.30
N TRP A 239 18.69 29.56 3.63
CA TRP A 239 18.91 28.23 4.16
C TRP A 239 20.39 27.89 4.34
N PHE A 240 21.26 28.29 3.41
CA PHE A 240 22.71 28.07 3.51
C PHE A 240 23.33 28.81 4.70
N GLU A 241 22.84 30.01 5.03
CA GLU A 241 23.27 30.75 6.22
C GLU A 241 22.98 29.94 7.50
N VAL A 242 21.78 29.35 7.61
CA VAL A 242 21.39 28.50 8.75
C VAL A 242 22.16 27.17 8.73
N GLN A 243 22.40 26.62 7.55
CA GLN A 243 23.12 25.36 7.40
C GLN A 243 24.55 25.44 7.91
N GLN A 244 25.28 26.52 7.61
CA GLN A 244 26.67 26.66 8.05
C GLN A 244 26.80 26.69 9.58
N VAL A 245 25.75 27.12 10.28
CA VAL A 245 25.69 27.17 11.74
C VAL A 245 25.62 25.77 12.35
N TYR A 246 24.77 24.90 11.80
CA TYR A 246 24.55 23.53 12.32
C TYR A 246 25.42 22.46 11.66
N MET A 247 25.93 22.70 10.45
CA MET A 247 26.73 21.78 9.65
C MET A 247 28.04 22.45 9.17
N GLN A 248 28.92 22.77 10.13
CA GLN A 248 30.12 23.60 9.92
C GLN A 248 31.12 23.08 8.84
N GLY A 249 31.02 21.81 8.42
CA GLY A 249 31.85 21.20 7.37
C GLY A 249 31.29 21.27 5.95
N VAL A 250 30.04 21.71 5.75
CA VAL A 250 29.39 21.78 4.44
C VAL A 250 29.94 22.91 3.57
N ALA A 251 30.41 24.00 4.19
CA ALA A 251 31.05 25.13 3.50
C ALA A 251 32.26 24.70 2.65
N ILE A 252 32.98 23.66 3.08
CA ILE A 252 34.13 23.10 2.34
C ILE A 252 33.68 22.45 1.03
N LYS A 253 32.52 21.75 1.01
CA LYS A 253 31.95 21.15 -0.21
C LYS A 253 31.41 22.20 -1.19
N HIS A 254 30.80 23.28 -0.70
CA HIS A 254 30.38 24.39 -1.57
C HIS A 254 31.58 25.12 -2.19
N GLY A 255 32.64 25.37 -1.41
CA GLY A 255 33.87 26.01 -1.88
C GLY A 255 34.68 25.18 -2.88
N LEU A 256 34.58 23.85 -2.85
CA LEU A 256 35.28 22.93 -3.76
C LEU A 256 34.60 22.75 -5.13
N LYS A 257 33.32 23.12 -5.28
CA LYS A 257 32.52 22.85 -6.49
C LYS A 257 32.02 24.07 -7.26
N VAL A 258 32.08 25.29 -6.71
CA VAL A 258 31.48 26.46 -7.36
C VAL A 258 32.56 27.44 -7.80
N SER A 259 32.94 27.39 -9.09
CA SER A 259 33.49 28.59 -9.73
C SER A 259 32.34 29.58 -9.93
N LEU A 260 32.59 30.87 -9.66
CA LEU A 260 31.56 31.91 -9.65
C LEU A 260 30.80 32.07 -10.99
N GLU A 261 31.32 31.48 -12.08
CA GLU A 261 30.76 31.55 -13.44
C GLU A 261 29.73 30.44 -13.74
N GLU A 262 29.69 29.33 -12.98
CA GLU A 262 28.70 28.24 -13.15
C GLU A 262 27.42 28.44 -12.32
N ALA A 263 27.37 29.48 -11.47
CA ALA A 263 26.26 29.83 -10.58
C ALA A 263 25.05 30.52 -11.28
N LEU A 264 24.95 30.41 -12.61
CA LEU A 264 23.87 31.02 -13.39
C LEU A 264 22.61 30.16 -13.47
N ASP A 265 22.68 28.84 -13.24
CA ASP A 265 21.49 27.97 -13.17
C ASP A 265 21.19 27.58 -11.72
N ALA A 266 20.07 28.08 -11.18
CA ALA A 266 19.60 27.71 -9.84
C ALA A 266 19.22 26.21 -9.74
N VAL A 267 19.08 25.53 -10.88
CA VAL A 267 18.66 24.12 -11.00
C VAL A 267 19.80 23.13 -10.66
N THR A 268 21.06 23.57 -10.70
CA THR A 268 22.24 22.71 -10.48
C THR A 268 22.93 22.92 -9.13
N MET A 269 22.38 23.78 -8.26
CA MET A 269 22.92 23.99 -6.93
C MET A 269 22.59 22.79 -6.02
N LEU A 270 23.59 21.98 -5.71
CA LEU A 270 23.45 20.81 -4.84
C LEU A 270 23.12 21.25 -3.41
N LEU A 271 21.92 20.94 -2.93
CA LEU A 271 21.60 20.95 -1.50
C LEU A 271 22.32 19.77 -0.84
N PHE A 272 23.05 20.05 0.23
CA PHE A 272 23.77 19.03 0.98
C PHE A 272 23.06 18.74 2.30
N LEU A 273 22.10 17.82 2.32
CA LEU A 273 21.56 17.32 3.59
C LEU A 273 22.59 16.41 4.32
N PRO A 274 22.42 16.12 5.63
CA PRO A 274 23.40 15.32 6.39
C PRO A 274 23.74 13.96 5.74
N SER A 275 22.77 13.29 5.13
CA SER A 275 22.96 12.10 4.29
C SER A 275 23.94 12.23 3.12
N ALA A 276 24.07 13.42 2.52
CA ALA A 276 24.99 13.70 1.42
C ALA A 276 26.40 14.08 1.91
N CYS A 277 26.59 14.18 3.23
CA CYS A 277 27.80 14.68 3.89
C CYS A 277 28.47 13.67 4.85
N LEU A 278 28.10 12.38 4.76
CA LEU A 278 28.57 11.34 5.68
C LEU A 278 30.10 11.11 5.73
N GLU A 279 30.84 11.56 4.70
CA GLU A 279 32.30 11.38 4.57
C GLU A 279 33.14 12.39 5.39
N HIS A 280 32.54 13.40 6.04
CA HIS A 280 33.25 14.45 6.77
C HIS A 280 32.88 14.54 8.26
N ARG A 281 33.75 15.19 9.05
CA ARG A 281 33.71 15.33 10.52
C ARG A 281 32.50 16.11 11.09
N CYS A 282 31.37 16.14 10.40
CA CYS A 282 30.12 16.73 10.88
C CYS A 282 29.06 15.64 11.03
N GLN A 283 29.40 14.64 11.85
CA GLN A 283 28.51 13.54 12.18
C GLN A 283 27.71 13.92 13.41
N ASN A 284 26.69 14.76 13.23
CA ASN A 284 25.76 14.98 14.31
C ASN A 284 24.63 13.94 14.25
N GLN A 285 24.70 12.98 15.18
CA GLN A 285 23.73 11.89 15.28
C GLN A 285 22.29 12.40 15.42
N LYS A 286 22.05 13.54 16.09
CA LYS A 286 20.70 14.11 16.23
C LYS A 286 20.19 14.72 14.91
N LEU A 287 21.05 15.33 14.08
CA LEU A 287 20.62 15.85 12.77
C LEU A 287 20.28 14.71 11.81
N MET A 288 21.08 13.65 11.82
CA MET A 288 20.79 12.44 11.03
C MET A 288 19.49 11.77 11.49
N ASP A 289 19.20 11.75 12.79
CA ASP A 289 17.92 11.28 13.33
C ASP A 289 16.74 12.12 12.83
N PHE A 290 16.86 13.46 12.84
CA PHE A 290 15.82 14.35 12.35
C PHE A 290 15.58 14.18 10.84
N GLU A 291 16.64 14.10 10.04
CA GLU A 291 16.56 13.85 8.61
C GLU A 291 15.89 12.49 8.33
N PHE A 292 16.29 11.44 9.07
CA PHE A 292 15.70 10.12 8.95
C PHE A 292 14.19 10.14 9.24
N ARG A 293 13.75 10.74 10.35
CA ARG A 293 12.34 10.84 10.74
C ARG A 293 11.52 11.63 9.71
N LEU A 294 12.10 12.68 9.13
CA LEU A 294 11.44 13.50 8.12
C LEU A 294 11.23 12.71 6.82
N TRP A 295 12.25 12.00 6.35
CA TRP A 295 12.14 11.18 5.16
C TRP A 295 11.28 9.94 5.35
N GLU A 296 11.29 9.35 6.53
CA GLU A 296 10.39 8.25 6.88
C GLU A 296 8.93 8.74 6.77
N ALA A 297 8.61 9.90 7.34
CA ALA A 297 7.28 10.49 7.22
C ALA A 297 6.91 10.77 5.76
N GLU A 298 7.82 11.34 4.98
CA GLU A 298 7.60 11.64 3.56
C GLU A 298 7.44 10.37 2.70
N ALA A 299 8.16 9.30 3.02
CA ALA A 299 8.00 8.00 2.36
C ALA A 299 6.60 7.42 2.61
N TYR A 300 6.08 7.51 3.84
CA TYR A 300 4.69 7.15 4.14
C TYR A 300 3.69 8.03 3.38
N GLU A 301 3.93 9.33 3.24
CA GLU A 301 3.08 10.22 2.44
C GLU A 301 3.08 9.85 0.95
N CYS A 302 4.24 9.48 0.40
CA CYS A 302 4.34 8.98 -0.96
C CYS A 302 3.49 7.71 -1.14
N LEU A 303 3.59 6.75 -0.21
CA LEU A 303 2.77 5.54 -0.23
C LEU A 303 1.27 5.85 -0.13
N MET A 304 0.88 6.77 0.76
CA MET A 304 -0.52 7.20 0.87
C MET A 304 -1.03 7.87 -0.41
N THR A 305 -0.22 8.73 -1.00
CA THR A 305 -0.53 9.39 -2.28
C THR A 305 -0.68 8.36 -3.39
N MET A 306 0.25 7.41 -3.50
CA MET A 306 0.17 6.30 -4.46
C MET A 306 -1.11 5.49 -4.27
N ARG A 307 -1.43 5.06 -3.05
CA ARG A 307 -2.66 4.31 -2.74
C ARG A 307 -3.91 5.08 -3.18
N ARG A 308 -4.02 6.36 -2.82
CA ARG A 308 -5.15 7.22 -3.18
C ARG A 308 -5.28 7.38 -4.69
N LEU A 309 -4.19 7.67 -5.39
CA LEU A 309 -4.18 7.82 -6.85
C LEU A 309 -4.52 6.49 -7.55
N LEU A 310 -4.07 5.35 -7.01
CA LEU A 310 -4.41 4.03 -7.52
C LEU A 310 -5.91 3.72 -7.37
N ILE A 311 -6.52 4.05 -6.22
CA ILE A 311 -7.97 3.95 -6.02
C ILE A 311 -8.70 4.88 -7.01
N TYR A 312 -8.30 6.14 -7.07
CA TYR A 312 -8.91 7.13 -7.95
C TYR A 312 -8.83 6.71 -9.43
N ARG A 313 -7.68 6.18 -9.87
CA ARG A 313 -7.49 5.62 -11.21
C ARG A 313 -8.48 4.50 -11.51
N SER A 314 -8.68 3.56 -10.58
CA SER A 314 -9.66 2.49 -10.74
C SER A 314 -11.08 3.03 -10.91
N HIS A 315 -11.47 4.06 -10.16
CA HIS A 315 -12.75 4.74 -10.32
C HIS A 315 -12.87 5.47 -11.66
N LEU A 316 -11.82 6.15 -12.11
CA LEU A 316 -11.82 6.82 -13.42
C LEU A 316 -12.02 5.84 -14.57
N TYR A 317 -11.40 4.65 -14.53
CA TYR A 317 -11.64 3.62 -15.53
C TYR A 317 -13.10 3.16 -15.53
N LYS A 318 -13.65 2.81 -14.36
CA LYS A 318 -15.07 2.43 -14.23
C LYS A 318 -16.02 3.52 -14.73
N PHE A 319 -15.75 4.77 -14.38
CA PHE A 319 -16.53 5.92 -14.83
C PHE A 319 -16.47 6.10 -16.34
N LYS A 320 -15.26 6.03 -16.92
CA LYS A 320 -15.04 6.15 -18.36
C LYS A 320 -15.80 5.05 -19.11
N ASP A 321 -15.67 3.80 -18.68
CA ASP A 321 -16.29 2.67 -19.37
C ASP A 321 -17.83 2.74 -19.31
N LYS A 322 -18.41 3.28 -18.24
CA LYS A 322 -19.86 3.40 -18.06
C LYS A 322 -20.49 4.65 -18.70
N HIS A 323 -19.77 5.77 -18.71
CA HIS A 323 -20.36 7.09 -19.01
C HIS A 323 -19.75 7.81 -20.21
N VAL A 324 -18.59 7.38 -20.73
CA VAL A 324 -17.87 8.10 -21.79
C VAL A 324 -18.03 7.40 -23.14
N THR A 325 -18.94 7.90 -23.96
CA THR A 325 -19.26 7.33 -25.29
C THR A 325 -18.79 8.18 -26.47
N ARG A 326 -18.58 9.49 -26.28
CA ARG A 326 -18.20 10.45 -27.35
C ARG A 326 -16.69 10.65 -27.45
N GLN A 327 -16.17 10.83 -28.68
CA GLN A 327 -14.74 10.98 -28.95
C GLN A 327 -14.07 12.11 -28.15
N MET A 328 -14.67 13.31 -28.11
CA MET A 328 -14.13 14.45 -27.34
C MET A 328 -14.04 14.17 -25.84
N MET A 329 -15.07 13.51 -25.28
CA MET A 329 -15.11 13.14 -23.86
C MET A 329 -14.09 12.03 -23.56
N SER A 330 -13.87 11.12 -24.51
CA SER A 330 -12.83 10.09 -24.46
C SER A 330 -11.42 10.70 -24.43
N THR A 331 -11.16 11.72 -25.25
CA THR A 331 -9.87 12.43 -25.23
C THR A 331 -9.62 13.13 -23.90
N ARG A 332 -10.64 13.82 -23.34
CA ARG A 332 -10.53 14.46 -22.01
C ARG A 332 -10.30 13.44 -20.90
N ALA A 333 -11.07 12.36 -20.89
CA ALA A 333 -10.91 11.29 -19.91
C ALA A 333 -9.52 10.63 -20.01
N ARG A 334 -9.00 10.42 -21.23
CA ARG A 334 -7.62 9.93 -21.43
C ARG A 334 -6.57 10.89 -20.88
N SER A 335 -6.74 12.19 -21.09
CA SER A 335 -5.83 13.19 -20.51
C SER A 335 -5.87 13.17 -18.97
N THR A 336 -7.06 13.11 -18.36
CA THR A 336 -7.19 12.97 -16.91
C THR A 336 -6.51 11.69 -16.40
N VAL A 337 -6.73 10.55 -17.07
CA VAL A 337 -6.07 9.28 -16.71
C VAL A 337 -4.55 9.38 -16.87
N SER A 338 -4.06 10.02 -17.94
CA SER A 338 -2.64 10.24 -18.18
C SER A 338 -2.00 11.08 -17.07
N ASN A 339 -2.68 12.13 -16.62
CA ASN A 339 -2.20 12.97 -15.52
C ASN A 339 -2.12 12.16 -14.21
N VAL A 340 -3.14 11.34 -13.92
CA VAL A 340 -3.12 10.46 -12.74
C VAL A 340 -1.98 9.45 -12.81
N LEU A 341 -1.71 8.87 -13.98
CA LEU A 341 -0.56 7.97 -14.18
C LEU A 341 0.77 8.70 -13.95
N SER A 342 0.92 9.90 -14.52
CA SER A 342 2.12 10.73 -14.30
C SER A 342 2.35 11.01 -12.81
N ASN A 343 1.30 11.35 -12.06
CA ASN A 343 1.40 11.60 -10.62
C ASN A 343 1.74 10.33 -9.82
N ILE A 344 1.28 9.15 -10.28
CA ILE A 344 1.68 7.86 -9.69
C ILE A 344 3.16 7.60 -9.94
N ASP A 345 3.64 7.83 -11.16
CA ASP A 345 5.04 7.64 -11.53
C ASP A 345 5.96 8.61 -10.77
N GLU A 346 5.52 9.86 -10.57
CA GLU A 346 6.21 10.86 -9.76
C GLU A 346 6.31 10.41 -8.29
N ALA A 347 5.19 10.04 -7.66
CA ALA A 347 5.18 9.55 -6.28
C ALA A 347 6.01 8.26 -6.10
N THR A 348 6.00 7.38 -7.11
CA THR A 348 6.81 6.15 -7.14
C THR A 348 8.30 6.48 -7.20
N THR A 349 8.68 7.44 -8.05
CA THR A 349 10.08 7.88 -8.19
C THR A 349 10.55 8.54 -6.90
N ARG A 350 9.74 9.42 -6.32
CA ARG A 350 10.01 10.07 -5.04
C ARG A 350 10.20 9.07 -3.91
N TYR A 351 9.32 8.07 -3.80
CA TYR A 351 9.46 6.99 -2.82
C TYR A 351 10.79 6.22 -2.99
N ARG A 352 11.16 5.86 -4.21
CA ARG A 352 12.42 5.13 -4.48
C ARG A 352 13.66 5.94 -4.09
N THR A 353 13.64 7.24 -4.37
CA THR A 353 14.72 8.16 -3.97
C THR A 353 14.78 8.28 -2.45
N LEU A 354 13.66 8.56 -1.78
CA LEU A 354 13.60 8.63 -0.31
C LEU A 354 14.06 7.31 0.34
N ARG A 355 13.72 6.17 -0.27
CA ARG A 355 14.13 4.86 0.25
C ARG A 355 15.64 4.65 0.18
N SER A 356 16.31 5.12 -0.89
CA SER A 356 17.78 5.02 -1.00
C SER A 356 18.46 5.88 0.06
N HIS A 357 17.93 7.08 0.30
CA HIS A 357 18.35 7.98 1.37
C HIS A 357 18.20 7.38 2.77
N LEU A 358 17.05 6.74 3.05
CA LEU A 358 16.81 6.05 4.32
C LEU A 358 17.79 4.88 4.55
N VAL A 359 18.17 4.12 3.51
CA VAL A 359 19.18 3.04 3.63
C VAL A 359 20.51 3.61 4.09
N VAL A 360 20.91 4.72 3.47
CA VAL A 360 22.19 5.38 3.75
C VAL A 360 22.23 5.91 5.17
N LEU A 361 21.17 6.59 5.64
CA LEU A 361 21.10 7.08 7.02
C LEU A 361 20.97 5.97 8.06
N ALA A 362 20.18 4.93 7.80
CA ALA A 362 20.02 3.82 8.75
C ALA A 362 21.34 3.10 9.04
N GLY A 363 22.26 3.05 8.05
CA GLY A 363 23.60 2.51 8.23
C GLY A 363 24.58 3.46 8.92
N ALA A 364 24.31 4.76 8.93
CA ALA A 364 25.17 5.79 9.51
C ALA A 364 24.83 6.16 10.97
N ILE A 365 23.58 5.94 11.40
CA ILE A 365 23.12 6.22 12.76
C ILE A 365 23.66 5.16 13.73
N GLU A 366 24.29 5.59 14.83
CA GLU A 366 24.80 4.69 15.88
C GLU A 366 23.65 3.89 16.53
N GLY A 367 23.79 2.56 16.57
CA GLY A 367 22.77 1.64 17.08
C GLY A 367 21.70 1.22 16.06
N GLY A 368 21.71 1.83 14.86
CA GLY A 368 20.76 1.52 13.79
C GLY A 368 19.30 1.88 14.12
N LYS A 369 18.45 1.88 13.10
CA LYS A 369 17.00 1.97 13.28
C LYS A 369 16.41 0.55 13.20
N PRO A 370 15.75 0.03 14.25
CA PRO A 370 15.13 -1.29 14.18
C PRO A 370 13.84 -1.26 13.35
N ASP A 371 13.61 -2.31 12.56
CA ASP A 371 12.34 -2.67 11.89
C ASP A 371 11.73 -1.66 10.89
N TRP A 372 12.43 -0.58 10.53
CA TRP A 372 11.92 0.42 9.58
C TRP A 372 11.75 -0.15 8.15
N ASP A 373 12.60 -1.11 7.77
CA ASP A 373 12.64 -1.74 6.46
C ASP A 373 11.50 -2.74 6.24
N ARG A 374 10.91 -3.26 7.32
CA ARG A 374 9.74 -4.14 7.28
C ARG A 374 8.51 -3.43 6.72
N GLN A 375 8.34 -2.15 7.08
CA GLN A 375 7.18 -1.33 6.68
C GLN A 375 7.44 -0.57 5.38
N LEU A 376 8.64 -0.04 5.20
CA LEU A 376 9.06 0.64 3.98
C LEU A 376 9.91 -0.34 3.17
N GLN A 377 9.29 -1.17 2.34
CA GLN A 377 10.01 -2.16 1.53
C GLN A 377 10.55 -1.55 0.22
N GLU A 378 11.42 -2.29 -0.46
CA GLU A 378 11.88 -1.94 -1.81
C GLU A 378 10.70 -2.02 -2.79
N LEU A 379 10.50 -0.96 -3.58
CA LEU A 379 9.33 -0.83 -4.44
C LEU A 379 9.63 -1.26 -5.88
N SER A 380 9.25 -2.49 -6.22
CA SER A 380 9.29 -2.98 -7.60
C SER A 380 8.18 -2.37 -8.46
N SER A 381 8.33 -2.40 -9.79
CA SER A 381 7.26 -1.95 -10.69
C SER A 381 6.01 -2.82 -10.62
N SER A 382 6.15 -4.10 -10.25
CA SER A 382 5.04 -5.04 -10.02
C SER A 382 4.23 -4.72 -8.77
N ASP A 383 4.79 -3.99 -7.81
CA ASP A 383 4.10 -3.68 -6.55
C ASP A 383 3.12 -2.50 -6.68
N VAL A 384 3.31 -1.63 -7.66
CA VAL A 384 2.47 -0.44 -7.91
C VAL A 384 1.16 -0.84 -8.61
N GLN A 385 0.37 -1.65 -7.91
CA GLN A 385 -0.90 -2.17 -8.41
C GLN A 385 -2.05 -1.64 -7.56
N PRO A 386 -3.15 -1.21 -8.19
CA PRO A 386 -4.35 -0.82 -7.48
C PRO A 386 -4.95 -2.05 -6.78
N LEU A 387 -5.83 -1.81 -5.81
CA LEU A 387 -6.81 -2.80 -5.36
C LEU A 387 -7.74 -3.10 -6.56
N LYS A 388 -7.26 -3.94 -7.48
CA LYS A 388 -7.90 -4.15 -8.79
C LYS A 388 -8.98 -5.21 -8.69
N ASP A 389 -10.04 -5.02 -9.47
CA ASP A 389 -10.86 -6.10 -9.99
C ASP A 389 -10.00 -6.87 -11.04
N VAL A 390 -9.97 -8.20 -10.90
CA VAL A 390 -9.44 -9.26 -11.80
C VAL A 390 -8.67 -8.79 -13.06
N LEU A 391 -7.36 -9.08 -13.13
CA LEU A 391 -6.60 -8.96 -14.38
C LEU A 391 -7.08 -9.99 -15.43
N PRO A 392 -6.96 -9.74 -16.75
CA PRO A 392 -7.30 -10.72 -17.77
C PRO A 392 -6.46 -12.00 -17.60
N GLY A 393 -7.11 -13.10 -17.21
CA GLY A 393 -6.48 -14.40 -16.98
C GLY A 393 -6.23 -14.75 -15.51
N GLU A 394 -6.45 -13.83 -14.57
CA GLU A 394 -6.44 -14.12 -13.14
C GLU A 394 -7.84 -14.48 -12.65
N THR A 395 -7.95 -15.26 -11.59
CA THR A 395 -9.21 -15.54 -10.89
C THR A 395 -9.21 -14.83 -9.55
N GLU A 396 -10.39 -14.44 -9.06
CA GLU A 396 -10.52 -13.79 -7.74
C GLU A 396 -9.89 -14.65 -6.62
N GLY A 397 -9.95 -15.99 -6.74
CA GLY A 397 -9.37 -16.93 -5.78
C GLY A 397 -7.84 -16.90 -5.71
N GLN A 398 -7.14 -16.64 -6.82
CA GLN A 398 -5.67 -16.64 -6.90
C GLN A 398 -5.04 -15.26 -6.60
N ARG A 399 -5.86 -14.26 -6.26
CA ARG A 399 -5.40 -12.87 -6.12
C ARG A 399 -4.47 -12.71 -4.92
N ALA A 400 -3.29 -12.12 -5.10
CA ALA A 400 -2.43 -11.65 -4.01
C ALA A 400 -2.48 -10.11 -3.92
N MET A 401 -2.39 -9.56 -2.71
CA MET A 401 -2.32 -8.11 -2.52
C MET A 401 -0.87 -7.65 -2.47
N SER A 402 -0.58 -6.50 -3.07
CA SER A 402 0.75 -5.88 -2.97
C SER A 402 1.01 -5.40 -1.54
N TRP A 403 2.25 -5.53 -1.08
CA TRP A 403 2.69 -5.11 0.25
C TRP A 403 2.44 -3.62 0.49
N ILE A 404 2.37 -2.81 -0.58
CA ILE A 404 2.03 -1.38 -0.46
C ILE A 404 0.69 -1.17 0.23
N TRP A 405 -0.19 -2.17 0.34
CA TRP A 405 -1.47 -2.09 1.05
C TRP A 405 -1.41 -2.61 2.51
N CYS A 406 -0.31 -3.25 2.91
CA CYS A 406 -0.08 -3.86 4.23
C CYS A 406 0.82 -3.00 5.15
N VAL A 407 1.09 -1.75 4.79
CA VAL A 407 1.88 -0.81 5.63
C VAL A 407 0.98 -0.18 6.69
N HIS A 408 1.49 -0.08 7.93
CA HIS A 408 0.78 0.38 9.13
C HIS A 408 0.00 1.68 8.91
N ARG A 409 -1.21 1.71 9.47
CA ARG A 409 -2.13 2.83 9.35
C ARG A 409 -1.76 3.95 10.33
N HIS A 410 -1.79 5.21 9.86
CA HIS A 410 -1.90 6.36 10.75
C HIS A 410 -3.38 6.68 11.00
N GLU A 411 -3.73 7.10 12.23
CA GLU A 411 -5.11 7.44 12.66
C GLU A 411 -5.80 8.49 11.77
N THR A 412 -5.03 9.25 10.98
CA THR A 412 -5.48 10.34 10.10
C THR A 412 -5.87 9.91 8.68
N ASP A 413 -5.88 8.60 8.39
CA ASP A 413 -6.25 8.12 7.06
C ASP A 413 -7.70 8.44 6.68
N ALA A 414 -7.88 8.92 5.45
CA ALA A 414 -9.17 9.31 4.90
C ALA A 414 -10.20 8.17 5.02
N LYS A 415 -11.47 8.51 5.27
CA LYS A 415 -12.57 7.53 5.37
C LYS A 415 -12.66 6.60 4.15
N GLU A 416 -12.27 7.11 2.98
CA GLU A 416 -12.24 6.39 1.71
C GLU A 416 -11.21 5.27 1.67
N THR A 417 -10.00 5.49 2.21
CA THR A 417 -8.98 4.44 2.29
C THR A 417 -9.38 3.39 3.31
N ALA A 418 -9.96 3.80 4.45
CA ALA A 418 -10.48 2.88 5.46
C ALA A 418 -11.60 1.98 4.89
N GLU A 419 -12.51 2.52 4.08
CA GLU A 419 -13.55 1.73 3.43
C GLU A 419 -13.00 0.77 2.37
N ALA A 420 -12.07 1.22 1.52
CA ALA A 420 -11.42 0.36 0.55
C ALA A 420 -10.67 -0.80 1.23
N LEU A 421 -9.96 -0.50 2.33
CA LEU A 421 -9.27 -1.49 3.16
C LEU A 421 -10.24 -2.46 3.83
N ARG A 422 -11.38 -1.99 4.36
CA ARG A 422 -12.44 -2.86 4.90
C ARG A 422 -12.91 -3.87 3.86
N ILE A 423 -13.28 -3.39 2.67
CA ILE A 423 -13.80 -4.25 1.59
C ILE A 423 -12.74 -5.29 1.19
N GLU A 424 -11.49 -4.87 1.08
CA GLU A 424 -10.39 -5.76 0.69
C GLU A 424 -9.99 -6.71 1.81
N TRP A 425 -10.15 -6.32 3.08
CA TRP A 425 -10.00 -7.19 4.24
C TRP A 425 -11.06 -8.29 4.22
N CYS A 426 -12.33 -7.92 4.00
CA CYS A 426 -13.43 -8.88 3.81
C CYS A 426 -13.13 -9.87 2.67
N LYS A 427 -12.64 -9.38 1.52
CA LYS A 427 -12.26 -10.25 0.38
C LYS A 427 -11.07 -11.14 0.69
N THR A 428 -10.10 -10.66 1.45
CA THR A 428 -8.92 -11.45 1.85
C THR A 428 -9.31 -12.56 2.81
N ARG A 429 -10.16 -12.26 3.79
CA ARG A 429 -10.77 -13.26 4.68
C ARG A 429 -11.56 -14.29 3.88
N ALA A 430 -12.43 -13.86 2.97
CA ALA A 430 -13.22 -14.76 2.14
C ALA A 430 -12.35 -15.72 1.32
N ARG A 431 -11.28 -15.22 0.67
CA ARG A 431 -10.30 -16.07 -0.05
C ARG A 431 -9.63 -17.09 0.86
N ALA A 432 -9.14 -16.67 2.02
CA ALA A 432 -8.51 -17.59 2.97
C ALA A 432 -9.48 -18.69 3.43
N HIS A 433 -10.75 -18.33 3.70
CA HIS A 433 -11.79 -19.28 4.08
C HIS A 433 -12.20 -20.21 2.93
N CYS A 434 -12.31 -19.70 1.69
CA CYS A 434 -12.59 -20.50 0.49
C CYS A 434 -11.50 -21.56 0.28
N TRP A 435 -10.22 -21.19 0.26
CA TRP A 435 -9.14 -22.17 0.10
C TRP A 435 -9.03 -23.14 1.26
N HIS A 436 -9.29 -22.70 2.49
CA HIS A 436 -9.37 -23.61 3.62
C HIS A 436 -10.50 -24.62 3.44
N LYS A 437 -11.69 -24.17 3.06
CA LYS A 437 -12.84 -25.03 2.81
C LYS A 437 -12.61 -25.97 1.63
N GLU A 438 -11.97 -25.51 0.56
CA GLU A 438 -11.61 -26.31 -0.61
C GLU A 438 -10.74 -27.51 -0.19
N THR A 439 -9.74 -27.31 0.67
CA THR A 439 -8.92 -28.43 1.15
C THR A 439 -9.74 -29.47 1.94
N ILE A 440 -10.74 -29.05 2.71
CA ILE A 440 -11.62 -29.96 3.44
C ILE A 440 -12.54 -30.71 2.48
N LEU A 441 -13.11 -30.01 1.49
CA LEU A 441 -13.99 -30.62 0.50
C LEU A 441 -13.24 -31.67 -0.33
N LEU A 442 -12.04 -31.32 -0.83
CA LEU A 442 -11.21 -32.25 -1.58
C LEU A 442 -10.78 -33.46 -0.76
N GLU A 443 -10.51 -33.29 0.54
CA GLU A 443 -10.18 -34.41 1.43
C GLU A 443 -11.37 -35.37 1.57
N GLU A 444 -12.59 -34.87 1.73
CA GLU A 444 -13.80 -35.70 1.76
C GLU A 444 -14.13 -36.33 0.41
N GLU A 445 -13.92 -35.62 -0.71
CA GLU A 445 -14.17 -36.14 -2.07
C GLU A 445 -13.17 -37.22 -2.50
N MET A 446 -12.00 -37.28 -1.87
CA MET A 446 -10.97 -38.30 -2.14
C MET A 446 -11.12 -39.57 -1.29
N LYS A 447 -12.01 -39.59 -0.30
CA LYS A 447 -12.35 -40.79 0.50
C LYS A 447 -13.26 -41.72 -0.29
#